data_AF-A0A9P6SXT3-F1
#
_entry.id   AF-A0A9P6SXT3-F1
#
_cell.length_a   1.000
_cell.length_b   1.000
_cell.length_c   1.000
_cell.angle_alpha   90.00
_cell.angle_beta   90.00
_cell.angle_gamma   90.00
#
_symmetry.space_group_name_H-M   'P 1'
#
loop_
_entity.id
_entity.type
_entity.pdbx_description
1 polymer ?
#
loop_
_entity_poly.entity_id
_entity_poly.type
_entity_poly.pdbx_seq_one_letter_code
_entity_poly.pdbx_strand_id
1 'polypeptide(L)'
;MSDRIAQRWSPEPAESIRTRTDPHVKLDRDERFSFSETSHVSKETLIRGNVEVSKIEQMRESLEKNQELLQVYQDREDALVLHYSNLLNELGRSSGNTADIAATSQRMHDELAALEKLKAPVERICEAVQKQLSKLIAAEDDN
;
A
#
# COMPACT_ATOMS: atom_id res chain seq x y z
N MET A 1 29.39 -63.06 0.14
CA MET A 1 29.25 -61.91 -0.77
C MET A 1 30.25 -60.85 -0.31
N SER A 2 31.25 -60.62 -1.16
CA SER A 2 32.03 -59.39 -1.45
C SER A 2 31.77 -58.14 -0.61
N ASP A 3 32.67 -57.19 -0.42
CA ASP A 3 34.11 -56.95 -0.66
C ASP A 3 34.32 -55.53 -0.06
N ARG A 4 35.19 -55.34 0.92
CA ARG A 4 36.52 -54.71 0.79
C ARG A 4 36.52 -53.18 0.56
N ILE A 5 37.04 -52.44 1.54
CA ILE A 5 38.31 -51.66 1.49
C ILE A 5 38.09 -50.23 0.96
N ALA A 6 38.69 -49.15 1.47
CA ALA A 6 39.43 -48.79 2.67
C ALA A 6 39.73 -47.28 2.51
N GLN A 7 40.05 -46.62 3.62
CA GLN A 7 41.14 -45.62 3.82
C GLN A 7 41.48 -44.68 2.66
N ARG A 8 41.67 -43.39 2.93
CA ARG A 8 42.99 -42.76 3.17
C ARG A 8 42.74 -41.23 3.12
N TRP A 9 43.39 -40.30 3.80
CA TRP A 9 44.55 -40.25 4.68
C TRP A 9 44.51 -38.88 5.38
N SER A 10 44.94 -38.85 6.64
CA SER A 10 45.52 -37.66 7.27
C SER A 10 47.04 -37.76 7.11
N PRO A 11 47.78 -36.65 7.00
CA PRO A 11 48.69 -36.34 8.10
C PRO A 11 48.90 -34.83 8.35
N GLU A 12 48.94 -34.43 9.63
CA GLU A 12 49.81 -33.32 10.05
C GLU A 12 51.29 -33.78 10.01
N PRO A 13 52.28 -32.87 9.90
CA PRO A 13 52.89 -32.36 11.14
C PRO A 13 53.39 -30.89 11.10
N ALA A 14 53.37 -30.31 12.29
CA ALA A 14 54.29 -29.36 12.93
C ALA A 14 55.40 -28.61 12.12
N GLU A 15 55.41 -27.29 12.37
CA GLU A 15 56.55 -26.43 12.73
C GLU A 15 57.66 -26.03 11.73
N SER A 16 57.82 -24.68 11.66
CA SER A 16 59.07 -23.90 11.68
C SER A 16 60.04 -23.98 10.49
N ILE A 17 60.31 -22.82 9.86
CA ILE A 17 61.66 -22.23 9.68
C ILE A 17 61.48 -20.76 9.23
N ARG A 18 62.07 -19.84 10.01
CA ARG A 18 62.31 -18.43 9.65
C ARG A 18 63.38 -18.34 8.56
N THR A 19 63.32 -17.36 7.66
CA THR A 19 64.35 -16.30 7.51
C THR A 19 63.95 -15.26 6.46
N ARG A 20 64.32 -14.01 6.78
CA ARG A 20 64.08 -12.74 6.11
C ARG A 20 65.26 -12.40 5.18
N THR A 21 65.01 -11.95 3.95
CA THR A 21 65.81 -10.95 3.22
C THR A 21 65.01 -10.38 2.03
N ASP A 22 64.81 -9.07 2.06
CA ASP A 22 64.23 -8.12 1.09
C ASP A 22 65.17 -7.90 -0.13
N PRO A 23 64.96 -6.93 -1.07
CA PRO A 23 63.80 -6.43 -1.83
C PRO A 23 64.04 -6.52 -3.37
N HIS A 24 63.09 -6.05 -4.18
CA HIS A 24 63.18 -5.73 -5.63
C HIS A 24 63.03 -6.85 -6.68
N VAL A 25 61.80 -7.05 -7.14
CA VAL A 25 61.51 -7.27 -8.58
C VAL A 25 60.25 -6.49 -8.94
N LYS A 26 60.38 -5.47 -9.79
CA LYS A 26 59.26 -4.88 -10.53
C LYS A 26 58.93 -5.80 -11.71
N LEU A 27 57.67 -6.21 -11.84
CA LEU A 27 57.12 -6.71 -13.10
C LEU A 27 55.76 -6.05 -13.33
N ASP A 28 55.73 -5.17 -14.34
CA ASP A 28 54.53 -4.63 -14.97
C ASP A 28 53.69 -5.74 -15.63
N ARG A 29 52.35 -5.71 -15.43
CA ARG A 29 51.34 -5.70 -16.52
C ARG A 29 49.90 -5.84 -16.00
N ASP A 30 49.10 -4.86 -16.41
CA ASP A 30 47.73 -4.95 -16.94
C ASP A 30 46.56 -5.42 -16.04
N GLU A 31 45.74 -4.42 -15.69
CA GLU A 31 44.27 -4.41 -15.57
C GLU A 31 43.55 -5.49 -14.74
N ARG A 32 43.00 -5.07 -13.59
CA ARG A 32 41.54 -4.89 -13.43
C ARG A 32 41.19 -4.28 -12.06
N PHE A 33 40.44 -3.18 -12.10
CA PHE A 33 39.73 -2.62 -10.96
C PHE A 33 38.86 -3.66 -10.26
N SER A 34 38.90 -3.70 -8.93
CA SER A 34 37.71 -3.95 -8.12
C SER A 34 37.87 -3.21 -6.78
N PHE A 35 37.57 -1.91 -6.80
CA PHE A 35 37.16 -1.22 -5.60
C PHE A 35 35.81 -1.84 -5.21
N SER A 36 35.81 -2.69 -4.19
CA SER A 36 34.57 -3.18 -3.58
C SER A 36 34.01 -2.04 -2.73
N GLU A 37 33.33 -1.10 -3.39
CA GLU A 37 32.43 -0.17 -2.74
C GLU A 37 31.22 -0.99 -2.26
N THR A 38 31.36 -1.60 -1.10
CA THR A 38 30.20 -2.11 -0.37
C THR A 38 29.40 -0.89 0.04
N SER A 39 28.41 -0.53 -0.77
CA SER A 39 27.41 0.48 -0.49
C SER A 39 26.79 0.17 0.88
N HIS A 40 27.24 0.89 1.90
CA HIS A 40 26.67 0.84 3.23
C HIS A 40 25.37 1.64 3.20
N VAL A 41 24.32 1.07 2.59
CA VAL A 41 22.96 1.53 2.86
C VAL A 41 22.72 1.29 4.35
N SER A 42 22.60 2.39 5.12
CA SER A 42 22.43 2.30 6.57
C SER A 42 21.21 1.46 6.90
N LYS A 43 21.29 0.58 7.91
CA LYS A 43 20.12 -0.20 8.36
C LYS A 43 18.94 0.71 8.72
N GLU A 44 19.21 1.96 9.12
CA GLU A 44 18.18 2.97 9.37
C GLU A 44 17.44 3.42 8.11
N THR A 45 18.10 3.52 6.95
CA THR A 45 17.41 3.88 5.69
C THR A 45 16.54 2.73 5.20
N LEU A 46 16.99 1.48 5.36
CA LEU A 46 16.19 0.30 5.02
C LEU A 46 14.95 0.13 5.92
N ILE A 47 15.09 0.36 7.24
CA ILE A 47 13.96 0.31 8.18
C ILE A 47 12.98 1.46 7.92
N ARG A 48 13.49 2.67 7.65
CA ARG A 48 12.67 3.83 7.32
C ARG A 48 11.84 3.61 6.06
N GLY A 49 12.46 3.12 4.98
CA GLY A 49 11.76 2.79 3.74
C GLY A 49 10.66 1.74 3.95
N ASN A 50 10.93 0.68 4.71
CA ASN A 50 9.92 -0.34 5.01
C ASN A 50 8.71 0.21 5.80
N VAL A 51 8.95 1.15 6.72
CA VAL A 51 7.87 1.80 7.49
C VAL A 51 7.06 2.75 6.60
N GLU A 52 7.71 3.46 5.68
CA GLU A 52 7.06 4.39 4.75
C GLU A 52 6.21 3.65 3.71
N VAL A 53 6.71 2.55 3.14
CA VAL A 53 5.95 1.68 2.23
C VAL A 53 4.71 1.11 2.92
N SER A 54 4.86 0.57 4.14
CA SER A 54 3.72 0.02 4.88
C SER A 54 2.64 1.07 5.19
N LYS A 55 3.04 2.32 5.45
CA LYS A 55 2.10 3.43 5.64
C LYS A 55 1.35 3.79 4.35
N ILE A 56 2.03 3.78 3.21
CA ILE A 56 1.41 4.02 1.90
C ILE A 56 0.36 2.93 1.62
N GLU A 57 0.67 1.66 1.85
CA GLU A 57 -0.27 0.53 1.68
C GLU A 57 -1.52 0.69 2.55
N GLN A 58 -1.35 0.98 3.86
CA GLN A 58 -2.47 1.21 4.77
C GLN A 58 -3.37 2.38 4.31
N MET A 59 -2.78 3.45 3.79
CA MET A 59 -3.54 4.58 3.27
C MET A 59 -4.29 4.25 1.98
N ARG A 60 -3.73 3.40 1.10
CA ARG A 60 -4.42 2.89 -0.10
C ARG A 60 -5.63 2.05 0.29
N GLU A 61 -5.46 1.11 1.22
CA GLU A 61 -6.57 0.28 1.72
C GLU A 61 -7.66 1.13 2.39
N SER A 62 -7.28 2.16 3.15
CA SER A 62 -8.26 3.07 3.75
C SER A 62 -8.99 3.89 2.69
N LEU A 63 -8.32 4.31 1.62
CA LEU A 63 -8.94 5.06 0.54
C LEU A 63 -9.95 4.19 -0.22
N GLU A 64 -9.59 2.95 -0.52
CA GLU A 64 -10.47 1.97 -1.17
C GLU A 64 -11.77 1.77 -0.38
N LYS A 65 -11.68 1.48 0.92
CA LYS A 65 -12.86 1.31 1.79
C LYS A 65 -13.76 2.56 1.85
N ASN A 66 -13.16 3.74 1.87
CA ASN A 66 -13.95 4.98 1.88
C ASN A 66 -14.62 5.22 0.52
N GLN A 67 -13.98 4.85 -0.60
CA GLN A 67 -14.59 4.90 -1.93
C GLN A 67 -15.75 3.91 -2.06
N GLU A 68 -15.62 2.70 -1.53
CA GLU A 68 -16.72 1.73 -1.45
C GLU A 68 -17.91 2.30 -0.65
N LEU A 69 -17.64 2.97 0.48
CA LEU A 69 -18.68 3.59 1.29
C LEU A 69 -19.38 4.76 0.55
N LEU A 70 -18.63 5.55 -0.22
CA LEU A 70 -19.22 6.59 -1.08
C LEU A 70 -20.13 5.98 -2.15
N GLN A 71 -19.73 4.85 -2.75
CA GLN A 71 -20.57 4.14 -3.70
C GLN A 71 -21.90 3.70 -3.06
N VAL A 72 -21.87 3.17 -1.83
CA VAL A 72 -23.09 2.78 -1.10
C VAL A 72 -24.00 3.98 -0.85
N TYR A 73 -23.45 5.14 -0.47
CA TYR A 73 -24.25 6.35 -0.30
C TYR A 73 -24.88 6.81 -1.62
N GLN A 74 -24.11 6.79 -2.72
CA GLN A 74 -24.59 7.14 -4.05
C GLN A 74 -25.75 6.22 -4.49
N ASP A 75 -25.59 4.90 -4.37
CA ASP A 75 -26.61 3.93 -4.74
C ASP A 75 -27.90 4.11 -3.91
N ARG A 76 -27.76 4.48 -2.63
CA ARG A 76 -28.90 4.75 -1.75
C ARG A 76 -29.62 6.04 -2.13
N GLU A 77 -28.89 7.11 -2.46
CA GLU A 77 -29.45 8.36 -2.96
C GLU A 77 -30.25 8.12 -4.24
N ASP A 78 -29.69 7.41 -5.21
CA ASP A 78 -30.34 7.08 -6.48
C ASP A 78 -31.63 6.27 -6.27
N ALA A 79 -31.59 5.28 -5.37
CA ALA A 79 -32.76 4.49 -5.01
C ALA A 79 -33.89 5.35 -4.38
N LEU A 80 -33.54 6.30 -3.50
CA LEU A 80 -34.50 7.22 -2.91
C LEU A 80 -35.07 8.17 -3.96
N VAL A 81 -34.25 8.73 -4.85
CA VAL A 81 -34.72 9.59 -5.93
C VAL A 81 -35.70 8.84 -6.85
N LEU A 82 -35.39 7.60 -7.21
CA LEU A 82 -36.27 6.75 -8.03
C LEU A 82 -37.60 6.47 -7.32
N HIS A 83 -37.56 6.12 -6.03
CA HIS A 83 -38.76 5.86 -5.24
C HIS A 83 -39.64 7.12 -5.14
N TYR A 84 -39.02 8.31 -5.05
CA TYR A 84 -39.75 9.57 -4.98
C TYR A 84 -40.47 9.86 -6.31
N SER A 85 -39.78 9.64 -7.43
CA SER A 85 -40.36 9.75 -8.77
C SER A 85 -41.57 8.83 -8.95
N ASN A 86 -41.48 7.58 -8.49
CA ASN A 86 -42.59 6.62 -8.56
C ASN A 86 -43.79 7.08 -7.72
N LEU A 87 -43.52 7.55 -6.50
CA LEU A 87 -44.54 8.06 -5.58
C LEU A 87 -45.31 9.26 -6.16
N LEU A 88 -44.61 10.18 -6.83
CA LEU A 88 -45.22 11.31 -7.54
C LEU A 88 -46.06 10.87 -8.74
N ASN A 89 -45.60 9.87 -9.49
CA ASN A 89 -46.38 9.29 -10.59
C ASN A 89 -47.66 8.62 -10.12
N GLU A 90 -47.66 8.00 -8.93
CA GLU A 90 -48.84 7.44 -8.29
C GLU A 90 -49.83 8.52 -7.83
N LEU A 91 -49.35 9.65 -7.28
CA LEU A 91 -50.21 10.81 -6.97
C LEU A 91 -50.95 11.33 -8.21
N GLY A 92 -50.26 11.41 -9.35
CA GLY A 92 -50.88 11.84 -10.60
C GLY A 92 -52.00 10.91 -11.10
N ARG A 93 -52.10 9.70 -10.54
CA ARG A 93 -53.06 8.67 -10.94
C ARG A 93 -54.11 8.35 -9.86
N SER A 94 -53.88 8.71 -8.60
CA SER A 94 -54.69 8.34 -7.43
C SER A 94 -55.18 9.56 -6.66
N SER A 95 -56.50 9.75 -6.58
CA SER A 95 -57.14 10.85 -5.84
C SER A 95 -57.29 10.61 -4.33
N GLY A 96 -56.93 9.41 -3.82
CA GLY A 96 -57.39 8.94 -2.50
C GLY A 96 -56.43 9.10 -1.32
N ASN A 97 -55.11 9.07 -1.52
CA ASN A 97 -54.13 8.86 -0.43
C ASN A 97 -53.04 9.95 -0.35
N THR A 98 -53.40 11.21 -0.63
CA THR A 98 -52.43 12.31 -0.73
C THR A 98 -51.65 12.60 0.57
N ALA A 99 -52.27 12.38 1.73
CA ALA A 99 -51.64 12.59 3.04
C ALA A 99 -50.52 11.57 3.34
N ASP A 100 -50.78 10.28 3.10
CA ASP A 100 -49.79 9.20 3.32
C ASP A 100 -48.60 9.35 2.36
N ILE A 101 -48.89 9.80 1.14
CA ILE A 101 -47.87 10.07 0.14
C ILE A 101 -47.03 11.29 0.53
N ALA A 102 -47.64 12.38 0.99
CA ALA A 102 -46.91 13.54 1.49
C ALA A 102 -46.01 13.18 2.69
N ALA A 103 -46.50 12.37 3.63
CA ALA A 103 -45.71 11.89 4.76
C ALA A 103 -44.54 10.99 4.32
N THR A 104 -44.74 10.17 3.28
CA THR A 104 -43.69 9.31 2.73
C THR A 104 -42.64 10.13 1.97
N SER A 105 -43.06 11.11 1.17
CA SER A 105 -42.18 12.09 0.52
C SER A 105 -41.31 12.84 1.54
N GLN A 106 -41.91 13.33 2.63
CA GLN A 106 -41.17 14.05 3.66
C GLN A 106 -40.11 13.16 4.31
N ARG A 107 -40.45 11.91 4.67
CA ARG A 107 -39.49 10.96 5.24
C ARG A 107 -38.29 10.72 4.31
N MET A 108 -38.54 10.63 3.01
CA MET A 108 -37.46 10.44 2.03
C MET A 108 -36.58 11.69 1.89
N HIS A 109 -37.16 12.88 1.94
CA HIS A 109 -36.39 14.12 1.99
C HIS A 109 -35.50 14.20 3.23
N ASP A 110 -36.03 13.82 4.39
CA ASP A 110 -35.26 13.77 5.63
C ASP A 110 -34.11 12.73 5.54
N GLU A 111 -34.36 11.59 4.91
CA GLU A 111 -33.34 10.55 4.68
C GLU A 111 -32.24 11.02 3.72
N LEU A 112 -32.59 11.67 2.60
CA LEU A 112 -31.61 12.28 1.68
C LEU A 112 -30.75 13.33 2.39
N ALA A 113 -31.37 14.18 3.22
CA ALA A 113 -30.65 15.17 4.00
C ALA A 113 -29.71 14.53 5.04
N ALA A 114 -30.04 13.35 5.56
CA ALA A 114 -29.17 12.59 6.46
C ALA A 114 -28.00 11.93 5.71
N LEU A 115 -28.24 11.37 4.53
CA LEU A 115 -27.20 10.80 3.67
C LEU A 115 -26.19 11.85 3.26
N GLU A 116 -26.64 13.03 2.81
CA GLU A 116 -25.76 14.15 2.45
C GLU A 116 -24.82 14.54 3.62
N LYS A 117 -25.36 14.57 4.85
CA LYS A 117 -24.57 14.86 6.06
C LYS A 117 -23.52 13.81 6.38
N LEU A 118 -23.73 12.55 5.98
CA LEU A 118 -22.79 11.44 6.19
C LEU A 118 -21.79 11.29 5.04
N LYS A 119 -22.22 11.57 3.81
CA LYS A 119 -21.41 11.50 2.59
C LYS A 119 -20.32 12.57 2.57
N ALA A 120 -20.67 13.84 2.84
CA ALA A 120 -19.73 14.94 2.77
C ALA A 120 -18.47 14.78 3.67
N PRO A 121 -18.57 14.29 4.92
CA PRO A 121 -17.39 13.93 5.71
C PRO A 121 -16.52 12.84 5.07
N VAL A 122 -17.12 11.81 4.48
CA VAL A 122 -16.37 10.71 3.83
C VAL A 122 -15.63 11.20 2.59
N GLU A 123 -16.25 12.07 1.78
CA GLU A 123 -15.58 12.72 0.64
C GLU A 123 -14.35 13.51 1.10
N ARG A 124 -14.48 14.31 2.16
CA ARG A 124 -13.35 15.07 2.73
C ARG A 124 -12.24 14.15 3.24
N ILE A 125 -12.60 13.01 3.83
CA ILE A 125 -11.62 12.02 4.28
C ILE A 125 -10.90 11.41 3.08
N CYS A 126 -11.62 11.01 2.02
CA CYS A 126 -11.02 10.53 0.78
C CYS A 126 -10.04 11.54 0.19
N GLU A 127 -10.44 12.80 0.05
CA GLU A 127 -9.57 13.87 -0.46
C GLU A 127 -8.32 14.07 0.41
N ALA A 128 -8.49 14.05 1.73
CA ALA A 128 -7.39 14.21 2.67
C ALA A 128 -6.39 13.05 2.57
N VAL A 129 -6.89 11.80 2.56
CA VAL A 129 -6.07 10.59 2.42
C VAL A 129 -5.35 10.60 1.08
N GLN A 130 -6.04 10.92 -0.02
CA GLN A 130 -5.46 10.97 -1.34
C GLN A 130 -4.37 12.05 -1.46
N LYS A 131 -4.61 13.25 -0.90
CA LYS A 131 -3.60 14.32 -0.84
C LYS A 131 -2.38 13.91 -0.02
N GLN A 132 -2.56 13.21 1.09
CA GLN A 132 -1.44 12.70 1.87
C GLN A 132 -0.69 11.59 1.13
N LEU A 133 -1.40 10.70 0.43
CA LEU A 133 -0.82 9.63 -0.37
C LEU A 133 0.08 10.20 -1.48
N SER A 134 -0.41 11.18 -2.23
CA SER A 134 0.37 11.85 -3.29
C SER A 134 1.64 12.50 -2.75
N LYS A 135 1.60 13.07 -1.55
CA LYS A 135 2.78 13.65 -0.91
C LYS A 135 3.83 12.61 -0.51
N LEU A 136 3.38 11.46 0.01
CA LEU A 136 4.29 10.38 0.39
C LEU A 136 4.96 9.76 -0.83
N ILE A 137 4.19 9.53 -1.90
CA ILE A 137 4.73 8.98 -3.16
C ILE A 137 5.75 9.96 -3.76
N ALA A 138 5.44 11.26 -3.83
CA ALA A 138 6.38 12.24 -4.36
C ALA A 138 7.68 12.33 -3.53
N ALA A 139 7.59 12.15 -2.20
CA ALA A 139 8.77 12.13 -1.33
C ALA A 139 9.60 10.84 -1.49
N GLU A 140 9.02 9.74 -1.95
CA GLU A 140 9.71 8.49 -2.27
C GLU A 140 10.45 8.59 -3.61
N ASP A 141 9.87 9.27 -4.61
CA ASP A 141 10.47 9.47 -5.93
C ASP A 141 11.69 10.43 -5.92
N ASP A 142 11.76 11.34 -4.94
CA ASP A 142 12.83 12.34 -4.79
C ASP A 142 14.08 11.82 -4.03
N ASN A 143 14.06 10.58 -3.53
CA ASN A 143 15.05 10.01 -2.59
C ASN A 143 15.90 8.90 -3.22
#